data_AF-A0A7S2JMX1-F1
#
_entry.id   AF-A0A7S2JMX1-F1
#
_cell.length_a   1.000
_cell.length_b   1.000
_cell.length_c   1.000
_cell.angle_alpha   90.00
_cell.angle_beta   90.00
_cell.angle_gamma   90.00
#
_symmetry.space_group_name_H-M   'P 1'
#
loop_
_entity.id
_entity.type
_entity.pdbx_description
1 polymer ?
#
loop_
_entity_poly.entity_id
_entity_poly.type
_entity_poly.pdbx_seq_one_letter_code
_entity_poly.pdbx_strand_id
1 'polypeptide(L)'
;GAAPAKLPLGKKFHWKPIPDRQLQNTVWEEIDAGDAGDAASVAPERLPEPAGDVPVEMLERVFKSAGKDTASVKAKAGARRKAMSEQVTILDNKRAQNVAIMFHGLGFDSSKLKYRLSSLNVEGLTFEGLEKCKDILPTEE
;
A
#
# COMPACT_ATOMS: atom_id res chain seq x y z
N GLY A 1 27.34 -15.90 11.04
CA GLY A 1 26.18 -15.00 11.10
C GLY A 1 26.65 -13.60 10.78
N ALA A 2 26.25 -13.05 9.63
CA ALA A 2 26.65 -11.72 9.19
C ALA A 2 25.58 -10.70 9.61
N ALA A 3 26.01 -9.60 10.23
CA ALA A 3 25.14 -8.51 10.65
C ALA A 3 24.41 -7.89 9.45
N PRO A 4 23.15 -7.41 9.60
CA PRO A 4 22.44 -6.77 8.52
C PRO A 4 23.15 -5.46 8.15
N ALA A 5 23.73 -5.43 6.94
CA ALA A 5 24.35 -4.24 6.38
C ALA A 5 23.33 -3.08 6.42
N LYS A 6 23.68 -2.00 7.13
CA LYS A 6 22.89 -0.76 7.12
C LYS A 6 22.90 -0.24 5.69
N LEU A 7 21.74 -0.23 5.03
CA LEU A 7 21.61 0.29 3.67
C LEU A 7 21.99 1.79 3.67
N PRO A 8 22.83 2.25 2.73
CA PRO A 8 23.39 3.60 2.72
C PRO A 8 22.29 4.69 2.74
N LEU A 9 21.14 4.43 2.13
CA LEU A 9 20.05 5.40 2.01
C LEU A 9 19.01 5.34 3.14
N GLY A 10 19.13 4.40 4.09
CA GLY A 10 18.15 4.20 5.19
C GLY A 10 16.72 3.85 4.76
N LYS A 11 16.43 3.81 3.45
CA LYS A 11 15.16 3.42 2.84
C LYS A 11 15.26 1.99 2.30
N LYS A 12 14.17 1.23 2.47
CA LYS A 12 14.05 -0.12 1.89
C LYS A 12 13.75 0.00 0.39
N PHE A 13 14.60 -0.59 -0.44
CA PHE A 13 14.28 -0.80 -1.85
C PHE A 13 13.33 -2.00 -1.97
N HIS A 14 12.14 -1.80 -2.54
CA HIS A 14 11.13 -2.86 -2.73
C HIS A 14 11.37 -3.67 -4.01
N TRP A 15 12.63 -3.92 -4.35
CA TRP A 15 12.99 -4.78 -5.47
C TRP A 15 12.90 -6.26 -5.09
N LYS A 16 12.63 -7.11 -6.07
CA LYS A 16 12.73 -8.56 -5.95
C LYS A 16 14.09 -8.97 -6.54
N PRO A 17 15.06 -9.41 -5.73
CA PRO A 17 16.35 -9.81 -6.24
C PRO A 17 16.18 -11.00 -7.18
N ILE A 18 16.87 -10.98 -8.31
CA ILE A 18 16.88 -12.08 -9.26
C ILE A 18 17.83 -13.16 -8.72
N PRO A 19 17.39 -14.41 -8.55
CA PRO A 19 18.27 -15.50 -8.12
C PRO A 19 19.38 -15.77 -9.14
N ASP A 20 20.59 -16.11 -8.70
CA ASP A 20 21.77 -16.33 -9.57
C ASP A 20 21.53 -17.30 -10.75
N ARG A 21 20.68 -18.31 -10.52
CA ARG A 21 20.30 -19.30 -11.54
C ARG A 21 19.51 -18.70 -12.71
N GLN A 22 18.91 -17.54 -12.51
CA GLN A 22 18.11 -16.81 -13.50
C GLN A 22 18.87 -15.66 -14.14
N LEU A 23 20.16 -15.50 -13.83
CA LEU A 23 21.00 -14.45 -14.43
C LEU A 23 21.58 -14.88 -15.79
N GLN A 24 21.78 -16.18 -16.02
CA GLN A 24 22.38 -16.71 -17.26
C GLN A 24 21.54 -16.37 -18.50
N ASN A 25 22.20 -15.93 -19.57
CA ASN A 25 21.59 -15.45 -20.81
C ASN A 25 20.61 -14.28 -20.62
N THR A 26 20.83 -13.46 -19.59
CA THR A 26 20.07 -12.22 -19.39
C THR A 26 21.00 -11.02 -19.43
N VAL A 27 20.43 -9.84 -19.66
CA VAL A 27 21.16 -8.56 -19.63
C VAL A 27 21.89 -8.34 -18.30
N TRP A 28 21.46 -9.00 -17.22
CA TRP A 28 22.11 -8.90 -15.90
C TRP A 28 23.44 -9.64 -15.80
N GLU A 29 23.75 -10.55 -16.73
CA GLU A 29 25.06 -11.22 -16.81
C GLU A 29 26.15 -10.28 -17.35
N GLU A 30 25.76 -9.27 -18.14
CA GLU A 30 26.68 -8.29 -18.75
C GLU A 30 26.96 -7.09 -17.82
N ILE A 31 26.13 -6.88 -16.79
CA ILE A 31 26.25 -5.76 -15.86
C ILE A 31 27.07 -6.21 -14.64
N ASP A 32 28.37 -5.89 -14.63
CA ASP A 32 29.18 -6.07 -13.42
C ASP A 32 28.99 -4.86 -12.48
N ALA A 33 28.54 -5.12 -11.25
CA ALA A 33 28.41 -4.09 -10.22
C ALA A 33 29.77 -3.53 -9.76
N GLY A 34 30.88 -4.16 -10.16
CA GLY A 34 32.25 -3.72 -9.92
C GLY A 34 32.79 -2.69 -10.91
N ASP A 35 32.16 -2.51 -12.08
CA ASP A 35 32.64 -1.58 -13.11
C ASP A 35 31.96 -0.20 -13.01
N ALA A 36 32.05 0.40 -11.83
CA ALA A 36 31.81 1.83 -11.66
C ALA A 36 33.06 2.66 -12.02
N GLY A 37 33.99 2.11 -12.81
CA GLY A 37 35.22 2.81 -13.14
C GLY A 37 36.30 1.96 -13.81
N ASP A 38 36.07 1.50 -15.04
CA ASP A 38 37.09 1.49 -16.10
C ASP A 38 36.41 1.41 -17.48
N ALA A 39 35.89 2.57 -17.92
CA ALA A 39 35.43 2.79 -19.28
C ALA A 39 36.61 2.79 -20.26
N ALA A 40 37.17 1.61 -20.56
CA ALA A 40 38.19 1.44 -21.58
C ALA A 40 37.99 0.14 -22.35
N SER A 41 36.95 0.10 -23.20
CA SER A 41 37.05 -0.40 -24.58
C SER A 41 35.70 -0.85 -25.14
N VAL A 42 34.77 0.07 -25.43
CA VAL A 42 33.93 -0.04 -26.65
C VAL A 42 33.49 1.37 -27.06
N ALA A 43 33.83 1.78 -28.29
CA ALA A 43 33.15 2.83 -29.04
C ALA A 43 32.88 2.27 -30.46
N PRO A 44 31.91 2.75 -31.26
CA PRO A 44 31.18 4.01 -31.11
C PRO A 44 29.66 3.96 -31.47
N GLU A 45 28.77 4.22 -30.53
CA GLU A 45 27.52 4.96 -30.83
C GLU A 45 27.09 5.69 -29.55
N ARG A 46 27.31 7.00 -29.54
CA ARG A 46 27.23 7.86 -28.35
C ARG A 46 25.79 7.97 -27.83
N LEU A 47 25.45 7.20 -26.81
CA LEU A 47 24.51 7.64 -25.79
C LEU A 47 25.19 8.75 -24.95
N PRO A 48 24.47 9.81 -24.51
CA PRO A 48 25.05 10.86 -23.70
C PRO A 48 25.63 10.25 -22.42
N GLU A 49 26.88 10.59 -22.14
CA GLU A 49 27.65 10.09 -21.00
C GLU A 49 26.83 10.16 -19.72
N PRO A 50 26.72 9.07 -18.93
CA PRO A 50 26.08 9.15 -17.64
C PRO A 50 26.91 10.10 -16.78
N ALA A 51 26.26 11.17 -16.32
CA ALA A 51 26.84 12.10 -15.36
C ALA A 51 27.57 11.31 -14.26
N GLY A 52 28.85 11.61 -14.08
CA GLY A 52 29.78 10.85 -13.26
C GLY A 52 29.29 10.56 -11.85
N ASP A 53 29.95 9.58 -11.21
CA ASP A 53 29.81 9.16 -9.81
C ASP A 53 28.76 9.94 -9.04
N VAL A 54 27.51 9.47 -9.09
CA VAL A 54 26.43 10.12 -8.36
C VAL A 54 26.82 10.09 -6.88
N PRO A 55 27.13 11.24 -6.25
CA PRO A 55 27.68 11.21 -4.90
C PRO A 55 26.63 10.62 -3.97
N VAL A 56 27.01 9.60 -3.21
CA VAL A 56 26.12 8.92 -2.27
C VAL A 56 25.52 9.92 -1.29
N GLU A 57 26.25 11.00 -0.98
CA GLU A 57 25.82 12.11 -0.14
C GLU A 57 24.67 12.93 -0.78
N MET A 58 24.66 13.09 -2.11
CA MET A 58 23.56 13.75 -2.82
C MET A 58 22.31 12.87 -2.84
N LEU A 59 22.47 11.57 -3.12
CA LEU A 59 21.39 10.59 -3.04
C LEU A 59 20.81 10.55 -1.62
N GLU A 60 21.66 10.51 -0.59
CA GLU A 60 21.22 10.59 0.80
C GLU A 60 20.42 11.87 1.06
N ARG A 61 20.85 13.03 0.54
CA ARG A 61 20.12 14.30 0.72
C ARG A 61 18.75 14.27 0.05
N VAL A 62 18.65 13.76 -1.17
CA VAL A 62 17.38 13.65 -1.92
C VAL A 62 16.43 12.66 -1.25
N PHE A 63 16.93 11.48 -0.89
CA PHE A 63 16.12 10.44 -0.27
C PHE A 63 15.77 10.75 1.20
N LYS A 64 16.61 11.46 1.96
CA LYS A 64 16.29 11.93 3.32
C LYS A 64 15.35 13.14 3.31
N SER A 65 15.48 14.08 2.37
CA SER A 65 14.63 15.29 2.38
C SER A 65 13.18 15.00 2.02
N ALA A 66 12.91 13.97 1.21
CA ALA A 66 11.55 13.49 0.94
C ALA A 66 10.85 12.85 2.17
N GLY A 67 11.51 12.80 3.35
CA GLY A 67 10.99 12.21 4.59
C GLY A 67 10.46 13.21 5.64
N LYS A 68 10.63 14.52 5.45
CA LYS A 68 9.86 15.56 6.16
C LYS A 68 8.71 15.95 5.22
N ASP A 69 7.60 15.23 5.13
CA ASP A 69 6.45 15.37 6.02
C ASP A 69 5.50 14.17 5.87
N THR A 70 6.07 12.98 5.73
CA THR A 70 5.31 11.74 5.91
C THR A 70 6.05 10.86 6.90
N ALA A 71 6.24 11.40 8.11
CA ALA A 71 6.07 10.61 9.31
C ALA A 71 4.63 10.07 9.27
N SER A 72 4.44 9.07 8.42
CA SER A 72 3.33 8.15 8.48
C SER A 72 3.26 7.76 9.93
N VAL A 73 2.14 8.15 10.51
CA VAL A 73 1.63 7.68 11.78
C VAL A 73 1.48 6.17 11.64
N LYS A 74 2.60 5.43 11.67
CA LYS A 74 2.66 4.13 12.32
C LYS A 74 2.63 4.42 13.81
N ALA A 75 1.51 5.01 14.25
CA ALA A 75 0.97 4.62 15.52
C ALA A 75 0.90 3.10 15.44
N LYS A 76 1.72 2.43 16.25
CA LYS A 76 1.42 1.07 16.68
C LYS A 76 -0.06 1.11 17.04
N ALA A 77 -0.89 0.43 16.26
CA ALA A 77 -2.32 0.25 16.51
C ALA A 77 -2.47 -0.62 17.75
N GLY A 78 -2.15 -0.04 18.91
CA GLY A 78 -1.87 -0.76 20.14
C GLY A 78 -1.68 0.22 21.29
N ALA A 79 -2.60 1.17 21.46
CA ALA A 79 -2.81 1.89 22.73
C ALA A 79 -4.01 2.85 22.63
N ARG A 80 -5.22 2.29 22.47
CA ARG A 80 -6.45 2.90 23.01
C ARG A 80 -7.51 1.81 23.10
N ARG A 81 -7.32 0.86 24.02
CA ARG A 81 -8.44 0.09 24.56
C ARG A 81 -9.24 1.06 25.44
N LYS A 82 -10.00 1.95 24.79
CA LYS A 82 -11.25 2.43 25.37
C LYS A 82 -12.03 1.16 25.70
N ALA A 83 -12.57 1.02 26.92
CA ALA A 83 -13.28 -0.17 27.37
C ALA A 83 -14.28 -0.60 26.29
N MET A 84 -13.85 -1.52 25.42
CA MET A 84 -14.59 -1.97 24.28
C MET A 84 -15.38 -3.12 24.88
N SER A 85 -16.66 -2.85 25.12
CA SER A 85 -17.65 -3.92 25.20
C SER A 85 -17.26 -4.98 24.18
N GLU A 86 -17.18 -6.24 24.63
CA GLU A 86 -16.80 -7.39 23.82
C GLU A 86 -17.53 -7.33 22.47
N GLN A 87 -16.82 -6.91 21.42
CA GLN A 87 -17.43 -6.71 20.12
C GLN A 87 -17.40 -8.05 19.40
N VAL A 88 -18.51 -8.77 19.47
CA VAL A 88 -18.69 -10.04 18.77
C VAL A 88 -19.03 -9.72 17.31
N THR A 89 -18.20 -10.20 16.39
CA THR A 89 -18.48 -10.14 14.95
C THR A 89 -18.84 -11.55 14.48
N ILE A 90 -20.09 -11.71 14.04
CA ILE A 90 -20.63 -13.01 13.59
C ILE A 90 -20.46 -13.16 12.06
N LEU A 91 -20.47 -12.03 11.33
CA LEU A 91 -20.28 -12.01 9.89
C LEU A 91 -18.83 -12.26 9.50
N ASP A 92 -18.60 -12.87 8.33
CA ASP A 92 -17.26 -12.94 7.75
C ASP A 92 -16.72 -11.53 7.46
N ASN A 93 -15.39 -11.39 7.43
CA ASN A 93 -14.73 -10.09 7.29
C ASN A 93 -15.15 -9.33 6.02
N LYS A 94 -15.40 -10.03 4.91
CA LYS A 94 -15.76 -9.39 3.64
C LYS A 94 -17.20 -8.89 3.69
N ARG A 95 -18.13 -9.69 4.21
CA ARG A 95 -19.53 -9.27 4.39
C ARG A 95 -19.65 -8.15 5.41
N ALA A 96 -18.94 -8.23 6.54
CA ALA A 96 -18.91 -7.17 7.54
C ALA A 96 -18.41 -5.83 6.95
N GLN A 97 -17.35 -5.88 6.14
CA GLN A 97 -16.82 -4.70 5.45
C GLN A 97 -17.84 -4.12 4.46
N ASN A 98 -18.50 -4.96 3.66
CA ASN A 98 -19.51 -4.52 2.70
C ASN A 98 -20.70 -3.83 3.39
N VAL A 99 -21.16 -4.39 4.51
CA VAL A 99 -22.21 -3.79 5.34
C VAL A 99 -21.77 -2.42 5.87
N ALA A 100 -20.52 -2.31 6.36
CA ALA A 100 -20.00 -1.04 6.85
C ALA A 100 -19.89 0.03 5.74
N ILE A 101 -19.42 -0.34 4.56
CA ILE A 101 -19.34 0.56 3.39
C ILE A 101 -20.74 1.04 3.00
N MET A 102 -21.72 0.13 2.98
CA MET A 102 -23.11 0.44 2.65
C MET A 102 -23.70 1.46 3.64
N PHE A 103 -23.61 1.21 4.95
CA PHE A 103 -24.11 2.15 5.97
C PHE A 103 -23.40 3.51 5.93
N HIS A 104 -22.10 3.52 5.64
CA HIS A 104 -21.36 4.77 5.45
C HIS A 104 -21.86 5.55 4.21
N GLY A 105 -22.16 4.86 3.11
CA GLY A 105 -22.69 5.46 1.89
C GLY A 105 -24.11 6.02 2.05
N LEU A 106 -24.93 5.39 2.90
CA LEU A 106 -26.28 5.87 3.21
C LEU A 106 -26.29 7.16 4.05
N GLY A 107 -25.30 7.36 4.93
CA GLY A 107 -25.22 8.55 5.78
C GLY A 107 -26.22 8.56 6.94
N PHE A 108 -26.85 7.43 7.26
CA PHE A 108 -27.73 7.27 8.41
C PHE A 108 -27.58 5.88 9.05
N ASP A 109 -27.99 5.77 10.31
CA ASP A 109 -27.90 4.55 11.09
C ASP A 109 -28.94 3.48 10.68
N SER A 110 -28.76 2.26 11.20
CA SER A 110 -29.65 1.13 10.95
C SER A 110 -31.08 1.34 11.44
N SER A 111 -31.27 2.10 12.52
CA SER A 111 -32.60 2.42 13.05
C SER A 111 -33.39 3.30 12.08
N LYS A 112 -32.75 4.30 11.48
CA LYS A 112 -33.32 5.15 10.44
C LYS A 112 -33.61 4.37 9.16
N LEU A 113 -32.72 3.47 8.76
CA LEU A 113 -32.96 2.58 7.61
C LEU A 113 -34.24 1.76 7.83
N LYS A 114 -34.36 1.11 9.00
CA LYS A 114 -35.55 0.33 9.38
C LYS A 114 -36.82 1.18 9.34
N TYR A 115 -36.78 2.37 9.94
CA TYR A 115 -37.93 3.28 9.94
C TYR A 115 -38.35 3.66 8.52
N ARG A 116 -37.40 4.04 7.67
CA ARG A 116 -37.66 4.47 6.29
C ARG A 116 -38.23 3.34 5.44
N LEU A 117 -37.68 2.13 5.55
CA LEU A 117 -38.21 0.95 4.85
C LEU A 117 -39.63 0.60 5.33
N SER A 118 -39.90 0.72 6.64
CA SER A 118 -41.22 0.40 7.22
C SER A 118 -42.29 1.46 6.90
N SER A 119 -41.88 2.72 6.73
CA SER A 119 -42.78 3.85 6.44
C SER A 119 -42.83 4.22 4.96
N LEU A 120 -42.14 3.46 4.09
CA LEU A 120 -41.95 3.78 2.66
C LEU A 120 -41.45 5.21 2.43
N ASN A 121 -40.66 5.74 3.37
CA ASN A 121 -40.07 7.06 3.26
C ASN A 121 -38.79 7.01 2.40
N VAL A 122 -38.84 7.66 1.24
CA VAL A 122 -37.74 7.74 0.27
C VAL A 122 -36.73 8.86 0.55
N GLU A 123 -36.98 9.70 1.56
CA GLU A 123 -36.10 10.82 1.88
C GLU A 123 -34.69 10.34 2.20
N GLY A 124 -33.71 10.77 1.41
CA GLY A 124 -32.30 10.38 1.57
C GLY A 124 -31.99 8.92 1.24
N LEU A 125 -32.93 8.14 0.70
CA LEU A 125 -32.62 6.87 0.02
C LEU A 125 -32.52 7.12 -1.48
N THR A 126 -31.31 6.97 -2.02
CA THR A 126 -31.11 6.91 -3.46
C THR A 126 -31.50 5.52 -3.97
N PHE A 127 -31.90 5.42 -5.24
CA PHE A 127 -32.18 4.14 -5.88
C PHE A 127 -30.97 3.18 -5.79
N GLU A 128 -29.77 3.70 -6.05
CA GLU A 128 -28.52 2.94 -5.94
C GLU A 128 -28.28 2.43 -4.51
N GLY A 129 -28.59 3.24 -3.49
CA GLY A 129 -28.48 2.82 -2.09
C GLY A 129 -29.47 1.70 -1.75
N LEU A 130 -30.67 1.75 -2.31
CA LEU A 130 -31.72 0.75 -2.10
C LEU A 130 -31.40 -0.57 -2.83
N GLU A 131 -30.77 -0.49 -4.00
CA GLU A 131 -30.24 -1.65 -4.72
C GLU A 131 -29.13 -2.33 -3.92
N LYS A 132 -28.16 -1.57 -3.40
CA LYS A 132 -27.09 -2.09 -2.53
C LYS A 132 -27.61 -2.69 -1.23
N CYS A 133 -28.74 -2.21 -0.71
CA CYS A 133 -29.37 -2.82 0.48
C CYS A 133 -29.86 -4.25 0.21
N LYS A 134 -30.19 -4.61 -1.04
CA LYS A 134 -30.59 -5.97 -1.40
C LYS A 134 -29.44 -6.97 -1.29
N ASP A 135 -28.22 -6.54 -1.63
CA ASP A 135 -27.03 -7.39 -1.67
C ASP A 135 -26.55 -7.85 -0.29
N ILE A 136 -26.98 -7.17 0.77
CA ILE A 136 -26.56 -7.40 2.15
C ILE A 136 -27.67 -7.93 3.05
N LEU A 137 -28.80 -8.34 2.46
CA LEU A 137 -29.90 -8.90 3.23
C LEU A 137 -29.42 -10.12 4.05
N PRO A 138 -29.93 -10.30 5.29
CA PRO A 138 -29.66 -11.51 6.05
C PRO A 138 -30.04 -12.75 5.25
N THR A 139 -29.17 -13.75 5.31
CA THR A 139 -29.37 -15.09 4.74
C THR A 139 -29.89 -16.02 5.85
N GLU A 140 -30.37 -17.21 5.50
CA GLU A 140 -30.90 -18.16 6.51
C GLU A 140 -29.81 -18.72 7.45
N GLU A 141 -28.53 -18.63 7.04
CA GLU A 141 -27.33 -18.89 7.86
C GLU A 141 -27.10 -17.82 8.94
#